data_AF-I3TSP0-F1
#
_entry.id   AF-I3TSP0-F1
#
_cell.length_a   1.000
_cell.length_b   1.000
_cell.length_c   1.000
_cell.angle_alpha   90.00
_cell.angle_beta   90.00
_cell.angle_gamma   90.00
#
_symmetry.space_group_name_H-M   'P 1'
#
loop_
_entity.id
_entity.type
_entity.pdbx_description
1 polymer ?
#
loop_
_entity_poly.entity_id
_entity_poly.type
_entity_poly.pdbx_seq_one_letter_code
_entity_poly.pdbx_strand_id
1 'polypeptide(L)' 'MTIVLPAGLHDWLREQAFHRGTSMRGVIMAALKGAGAPVDDDDLHDRRQTRD' A
#
# COMPACT_ATOMS: atom_id res chain seq x y z
N MET A 1 3.73 6.34 12.08
CA MET A 1 2.72 5.51 12.77
C MET A 1 2.95 4.07 12.35
N THR A 2 3.32 3.20 13.28
CA THR A 2 3.68 1.80 12.97
C THR A 2 2.47 0.91 13.24
N ILE A 3 2.03 0.17 12.22
CA ILE A 3 0.90 -0.75 12.33
C ILE A 3 1.46 -2.17 12.34
N VAL A 4 1.10 -2.95 13.35
CA VAL A 4 1.53 -4.36 13.45
C VAL A 4 0.47 -5.21 12.76
N LEU A 5 0.89 -5.95 11.73
CA LEU A 5 0.03 -6.82 10.94
C LEU A 5 0.29 -8.30 11.32
N PRO A 6 -0.74 -9.15 11.34
CA PRO A 6 -0.56 -10.60 11.42
C PRO A 6 0.31 -11.10 10.26
N ALA A 7 1.19 -12.08 10.53
CA ALA A 7 2.16 -12.56 9.55
C ALA A 7 1.52 -13.02 8.22
N GLY A 8 0.39 -13.73 8.28
CA GLY A 8 -0.33 -14.16 7.08
C GLY A 8 -0.92 -13.00 6.26
N LEU A 9 -1.37 -11.93 6.92
CA LEU A 9 -1.86 -10.74 6.24
C LEU A 9 -0.70 -9.96 5.59
N HIS A 10 0.45 -9.92 6.27
CA HIS A 10 1.66 -9.28 5.73
C HIS A 10 2.15 -10.01 4.47
N ASP A 11 2.17 -11.35 4.48
CA ASP A 11 2.60 -12.14 3.32
C ASP A 11 1.64 -11.98 2.14
N TRP A 12 0.33 -12.02 2.39
CA TRP A 12 -0.69 -11.77 1.38
C TRP A 12 -0.59 -10.37 0.76
N LEU A 13 -0.36 -9.33 1.58
CA LEU A 13 -0.17 -7.96 1.10
C LEU A 13 1.10 -7.84 0.23
N ARG A 14 2.17 -8.55 0.60
CA ARG A 14 3.42 -8.60 -0.17
C ARG A 14 3.21 -9.24 -1.54
N GLU A 15 2.49 -10.36 -1.59
CA GLU A 15 2.15 -11.04 -2.84
C GLU A 15 1.29 -10.15 -3.75
N GLN A 16 0.26 -9.50 -3.20
CA GLN A 16 -0.58 -8.55 -3.95
C GLN A 16 0.21 -7.35 -4.48
N ALA A 17 1.12 -6.81 -3.67
CA ALA A 17 1.98 -5.71 -4.09
C ALA A 17 2.86 -6.10 -5.28
N PHE A 18 3.43 -7.31 -5.24
CA PHE A 18 4.22 -7.87 -6.34
C PHE A 18 3.39 -8.05 -7.62
N HIS A 19 2.21 -8.68 -7.53
CA HIS A 19 1.34 -8.90 -8.68
C HIS A 19 0.86 -7.61 -9.35
N ARG A 20 0.64 -6.55 -8.56
CA ARG A 20 0.15 -5.25 -9.05
C ARG A 20 1.29 -4.29 -9.43
N GLY A 21 2.55 -4.68 -9.21
CA GLY A 21 3.71 -3.81 -9.46
C GLY A 21 3.70 -2.54 -8.61
N THR A 22 3.11 -2.58 -7.40
CA THR A 22 2.97 -1.43 -6.50
C THR A 22 3.59 -1.74 -5.13
N SER A 23 3.63 -0.75 -4.23
CA SER A 23 4.07 -0.94 -2.85
C SER A 23 2.95 -1.56 -1.99
N MET A 24 3.31 -2.26 -0.90
CA MET A 24 2.31 -2.75 0.06
C MET A 24 1.42 -1.62 0.59
N ARG A 25 1.99 -0.41 0.75
CA ARG A 25 1.24 0.80 1.09
C ARG A 25 0.19 1.11 0.02
N GLY A 26 0.56 1.09 -1.26
CA GLY A 26 -0.39 1.27 -2.37
C GLY A 26 -1.53 0.24 -2.36
N VAL A 27 -1.24 -1.02 -2.03
CA VAL A 27 -2.28 -2.06 -1.86
C VAL A 27 -3.22 -1.72 -0.69
N ILE A 28 -2.68 -1.32 0.46
CA ILE A 28 -3.46 -0.95 1.65
C ILE A 28 -4.34 0.28 1.34
N MET A 29 -3.76 1.31 0.71
CA MET A 29 -4.48 2.53 0.33
C MET A 29 -5.58 2.27 -0.70
N ALA A 30 -5.32 1.41 -1.69
CA ALA A 30 -6.35 0.98 -2.65
C ALA A 30 -7.50 0.21 -1.96
N ALA A 31 -7.17 -0.66 -1.00
CA ALA A 31 -8.17 -1.39 -0.23
C ALA A 31 -9.01 -0.45 0.66
N LEU A 32 -8.36 0.53 1.31
CA LEU A 32 -9.03 1.56 2.10
C LEU A 32 -9.94 2.44 1.24
N LYS A 33 -9.49 2.87 0.05
CA LYS A 33 -10.30 3.60 -0.92
C LYS A 33 -11.52 2.79 -1.36
N GLY A 34 -11.34 1.50 -1.65
CA GLY A 34 -12.44 0.58 -1.98
C GLY A 34 -13.46 0.39 -0.85
N ALA A 35 -13.02 0.51 0.40
CA ALA A 35 -13.88 0.49 1.59
C ALA A 35 -14.55 1.86 1.88
N GLY A 36 -14.31 2.89 1.06
CA GLY A 36 -14.89 4.22 1.22
C GLY A 36 -14.13 5.14 2.17
N ALA A 37 -12.89 4.78 2.55
CA ALA A 37 -12.04 5.68 3.32
C ALA A 37 -11.59 6.88 2.44
N PRO A 38 -11.48 8.09 3.01
CA PRO A 38 -10.95 9.24 2.30
C PRO A 38 -9.43 9.06 2.13
N VAL A 39 -9.03 8.44 1.01
CA VAL A 39 -7.63 8.24 0.64
C VAL A 39 -7.32 9.09 -0.58
N ASP A 40 -6.30 9.95 -0.46
CA ASP A 40 -5.84 10.82 -1.54
C ASP A 40 -5.01 10.01 -2.56
N ASP A 41 -5.26 10.21 -3.85
CA ASP A 41 -4.62 9.42 -4.93
C ASP A 41 -3.13 9.77 -5.08
N ASP A 42 -2.69 10.96 -4.64
CA ASP A 42 -1.27 11.37 -4.62
C ASP A 42 -0.47 10.53 -3.59
N ASP A 43 -1.15 9.94 -2.60
CA ASP A 43 -0.53 9.09 -1.57
C ASP A 43 -0.26 7.65 -2.06
N LEU A 44 -0.94 7.23 -3.16
CA LEU A 44 -0.72 5.95 -3.84
C LEU A 44 0.49 5.96 -4.76
N HIS A 45 0.85 7.12 -5.32
CA HIS A 45 2.11 7.27 -6.03
C HIS A 45 3.21 7.47 -5.00
N ASP A 46 3.87 6.36 -4.66
CA ASP A 46 5.16 6.38 -4.00
C ASP A 46 6.10 7.23 -4.89
N ARG A 47 6.20 8.53 -4.57
CA ARG A 47 7.25 9.38 -5.10
C ARG A 47 8.53 8.76 -4.57
N ARG A 48 9.11 7.84 -5.35
CA ARG A 48 10.55 7.60 -5.33
C ARG A 48 11.16 8.99 -5.47
N GLN A 49 11.50 9.59 -4.33
CA GLN A 49 12.39 10.72 -4.29
C GLN A 49 13.67 10.21 -4.94
N THR A 50 13.83 10.55 -6.23
CA THR A 50 15.14 10.69 -6.84
C THR A 50 15.94 11.57 -5.89
N ARG A 51 16.77 10.91 -5.09
CA ARG A 51 17.78 11.56 -4.27
C ARG A 51 18.93 11.81 -5.23
N ASP A 52 19.05 13.07 -5.62
CA ASP A 52 20.24 13.65 -6.27
C ASP A 52 21.49 13.34 -5.44
#